data_AF-A0A9E5J0D6-F1
#
_entry.id   AF-A0A9E5J0D6-F1
#
_cell.length_a   1.000
_cell.length_b   1.000
_cell.length_c   1.000
_cell.angle_alpha   90.00
_cell.angle_beta   90.00
_cell.angle_gamma   90.00
#
_symmetry.space_group_name_H-M   'P 1'
#
loop_
_entity.id
_entity.type
_entity.pdbx_description
1 polymer ?
#
loop_
_entity_poly.entity_id
_entity_poly.type
_entity_poly.pdbx_seq_one_letter_code
_entity_poly.pdbx_strand_id
1 'polypeptide(L)'
;MPSSIFRWKASLLKAVYEEPVGCPTDPRSASPVTYSRSITLVLTHDCPWHCGYCGFRSDREGLISEAEIDRVISAAVQGGAREVLMISGERPGSMPHIAQELTRRGYQDFWGMAERVAERCRRAGLFAHGNFGRMTEGELRRLRPAFVSMGMMLESVLDEPEMAPEKKAMGRISGIEAAGRAKVPFTSGILVGWGESQSSRLRSLRVLAELHATYGHLQEILIQRYVPNGGSRWPASPGPTLEEYREMVLAWREWAPGVAIQIPPNLEPRWESLLPWLDDLGGISWARDEVNPARPWANLEHYEKACARAGRKLIERLPVYARHQSAEWLDPNWVRVVREFYEKAAA
;
A
#
# COMPACT_ATOMS: atom_id res chain seq x y z
N MET A 1 -22.67 30.40 -4.61
CA MET A 1 -21.28 30.77 -4.31
C MET A 1 -20.42 29.52 -4.50
N PRO A 2 -19.54 29.43 -5.50
CA PRO A 2 -18.70 28.25 -5.70
C PRO A 2 -17.56 28.22 -4.68
N SER A 3 -17.41 27.09 -4.00
CA SER A 3 -16.35 26.79 -3.02
C SER A 3 -14.94 26.93 -3.63
N SER A 4 -14.13 27.78 -3.02
CA SER A 4 -12.82 28.25 -3.50
C SER A 4 -11.65 27.29 -3.23
N ILE A 5 -11.80 25.97 -3.38
CA ILE A 5 -10.80 25.01 -2.84
C ILE A 5 -9.61 24.73 -3.78
N PHE A 6 -9.61 25.11 -5.05
CA PHE A 6 -8.42 24.93 -5.90
C PHE A 6 -8.07 26.18 -6.70
N ARG A 7 -7.36 27.11 -6.05
CA ARG A 7 -6.51 28.08 -6.78
C ARG A 7 -5.20 27.39 -7.12
N TRP A 8 -5.16 26.80 -8.31
CA TRP A 8 -3.97 26.21 -8.92
C TRP A 8 -2.88 27.26 -9.08
N LYS A 9 -1.94 27.31 -8.13
CA LYS A 9 -0.63 27.94 -8.33
C LYS A 9 0.38 26.83 -8.56
N ALA A 10 0.88 26.73 -9.79
CA ALA A 10 1.92 25.80 -10.21
C ALA A 10 3.30 26.07 -9.56
N SER A 11 3.38 26.85 -8.47
CA SER A 11 4.65 27.23 -7.87
C SER A 11 4.93 26.44 -6.60
N LEU A 12 6.00 25.64 -6.67
CA LEU A 12 6.80 25.11 -5.56
C LEU A 12 6.21 23.90 -4.81
N LEU A 13 6.07 22.76 -5.51
CA LEU A 13 6.36 21.48 -4.86
C LEU A 13 7.87 21.29 -4.86
N LYS A 14 8.57 21.93 -3.92
CA LYS A 14 9.85 21.40 -3.46
C LYS A 14 9.50 20.60 -2.21
N ALA A 15 9.63 19.28 -2.28
CA ALA A 15 9.76 18.54 -1.04
C ALA A 15 10.90 19.21 -0.25
N VAL A 16 10.64 19.45 1.03
CA VAL A 16 11.71 19.67 2.02
C VAL A 16 12.69 18.50 1.85
N TYR A 17 13.97 18.69 2.19
CA TYR A 17 15.02 17.67 2.28
C TYR A 17 16.05 17.64 1.14
N GLU A 18 17.32 17.68 1.58
CA GLU A 18 18.56 17.83 0.82
C GLU A 18 19.27 16.49 0.61
N GLU A 19 18.59 15.47 0.08
CA GLU A 19 19.33 14.32 -0.46
C GLU A 19 19.66 14.56 -1.93
N PRO A 20 20.88 14.25 -2.39
CA PRO A 20 21.25 14.35 -3.80
C PRO A 20 20.55 13.21 -4.55
N VAL A 21 19.29 13.43 -4.90
CA VAL A 21 18.58 12.59 -5.86
C VAL A 21 19.19 12.90 -7.22
N GLY A 22 19.77 11.89 -7.87
CA GLY A 22 20.26 11.98 -9.25
C GLY A 22 19.22 12.56 -10.20
N CYS A 23 19.65 12.97 -11.40
CA CYS A 23 18.80 13.63 -12.39
C CYS A 23 17.44 12.90 -12.55
N PRO A 24 16.29 13.58 -12.39
CA PRO A 24 14.96 12.95 -12.46
C PRO A 24 14.68 12.21 -13.77
N THR A 25 15.46 12.48 -14.83
CA THR A 25 15.30 11.96 -16.18
C THR A 25 16.16 10.74 -16.50
N ASP A 26 17.08 10.33 -15.61
CA ASP A 26 17.99 9.21 -15.86
C ASP A 26 17.43 7.91 -15.24
N PRO A 27 17.28 6.80 -16.01
CA PRO A 27 16.98 5.49 -15.44
C PRO A 27 17.96 5.14 -14.31
N ARG A 28 17.44 4.63 -13.19
CA ARG A 28 18.23 4.28 -11.99
C ARG A 28 19.07 3.01 -12.17
N SER A 29 19.85 2.93 -13.23
CA SER A 29 20.65 1.74 -13.59
C SER A 29 21.56 1.24 -12.46
N ALA A 30 21.96 2.11 -11.53
CA ALA A 30 22.79 1.75 -10.38
C ALA A 30 22.05 1.64 -9.02
N SER A 31 20.82 2.16 -8.87
CA SER A 31 20.12 2.06 -7.58
C SER A 31 19.52 0.67 -7.38
N PRO A 32 19.48 0.14 -6.15
CA PRO A 32 18.80 -1.13 -5.90
C PRO A 32 17.30 -1.03 -6.18
N VAL A 33 16.69 -2.16 -6.51
CA VAL A 33 15.24 -2.38 -6.43
C VAL A 33 14.96 -3.01 -5.07
N THR A 34 13.93 -2.57 -4.38
CA THR A 34 13.57 -3.12 -3.07
C THR A 34 12.33 -4.02 -3.11
N TYR A 35 12.18 -4.87 -2.09
CA TYR A 35 11.00 -5.70 -1.85
C TYR A 35 10.90 -6.05 -0.36
N SER A 36 9.72 -6.47 0.11
CA SER A 36 9.60 -7.10 1.43
C SER A 36 9.13 -8.55 1.30
N ARG A 37 9.64 -9.45 2.15
CA ARG A 37 9.07 -10.80 2.28
C ARG A 37 7.77 -10.70 3.07
N SER A 38 6.64 -10.87 2.40
CA SER A 38 5.32 -10.60 2.96
C SER A 38 4.44 -11.84 2.99
N ILE A 39 3.49 -11.87 3.93
CA ILE A 39 2.35 -12.77 3.91
C ILE A 39 1.09 -11.98 4.22
N THR A 40 0.01 -12.28 3.52
CA THR A 40 -1.28 -11.63 3.74
C THR A 40 -2.04 -12.33 4.87
N LEU A 41 -2.55 -11.53 5.82
CA LEU A 41 -3.46 -11.97 6.86
C LEU A 41 -4.77 -11.22 6.70
N VAL A 42 -5.78 -11.92 6.16
CA VAL A 42 -7.12 -11.35 5.95
C VAL A 42 -7.90 -11.43 7.26
N LEU A 43 -8.20 -10.29 7.87
CA LEU A 43 -9.03 -10.26 9.08
C LEU A 43 -10.50 -10.55 8.78
N THR A 44 -10.98 -10.15 7.61
CA THR A 44 -12.31 -10.43 7.09
C THR A 44 -12.42 -9.93 5.65
N HIS A 45 -13.12 -10.68 4.79
CA HIS A 45 -13.49 -10.23 3.45
C HIS A 45 -14.77 -9.37 3.45
N ASP A 46 -15.50 -9.34 4.58
CA ASP A 46 -16.79 -8.67 4.70
C ASP A 46 -16.64 -7.15 4.56
N CYS A 47 -17.37 -6.57 3.62
CA CYS A 47 -17.32 -5.14 3.32
C CYS A 47 -18.72 -4.62 2.98
N PRO A 48 -19.19 -3.52 3.61
CA PRO A 48 -20.48 -2.90 3.28
C PRO A 48 -20.48 -2.22 1.89
N TRP A 49 -19.33 -2.04 1.24
CA TRP A 49 -19.19 -1.33 -0.04
C TRP A 49 -19.04 -2.27 -1.23
N HIS A 50 -19.62 -1.93 -2.37
CA HIS A 50 -19.80 -2.83 -3.53
C HIS A 50 -19.04 -2.38 -4.77
N CYS A 51 -17.73 -2.10 -4.62
CA CYS A 51 -16.90 -1.69 -5.74
C CYS A 51 -16.83 -2.79 -6.83
N GLY A 52 -17.23 -2.46 -8.06
CA GLY A 52 -17.27 -3.35 -9.21
C GLY A 52 -15.89 -3.89 -9.62
N TYR A 53 -14.79 -3.17 -9.39
CA TYR A 53 -13.44 -3.72 -9.64
C TYR A 53 -13.01 -4.74 -8.58
N CYS A 54 -13.62 -4.74 -7.40
CA CYS A 54 -13.16 -5.51 -6.27
C CYS A 54 -13.76 -6.92 -6.27
N GLY A 55 -12.91 -7.93 -6.44
CA GLY A 55 -13.30 -9.32 -6.21
C GLY A 55 -12.94 -9.89 -4.85
N PHE A 56 -12.33 -9.08 -3.96
CA PHE A 56 -11.94 -9.47 -2.60
C PHE A 56 -13.13 -9.51 -1.63
N ARG A 57 -14.19 -8.72 -1.91
CA ARG A 57 -15.33 -8.56 -1.02
C ARG A 57 -16.17 -9.83 -0.86
N SER A 58 -16.60 -10.10 0.37
CA SER A 58 -17.70 -11.01 0.70
C SER A 58 -18.79 -10.30 1.54
N ASP A 59 -19.88 -11.00 1.86
CA ASP A 59 -21.02 -10.50 2.65
C ASP A 59 -21.23 -11.20 4.01
N ARG A 60 -20.64 -12.39 4.20
CA ARG A 60 -21.04 -13.33 5.26
C ARG A 60 -19.94 -14.29 5.71
N GLU A 61 -18.67 -14.00 5.44
CA GLU A 61 -17.61 -14.90 5.90
C GLU A 61 -17.33 -14.71 7.39
N GLY A 62 -17.54 -13.50 7.90
CA GLY A 62 -17.28 -13.18 9.30
C GLY A 62 -15.82 -12.81 9.53
N LEU A 63 -15.40 -12.82 10.78
CA LEU A 63 -14.02 -12.56 11.17
C LEU A 63 -13.16 -13.82 11.06
N ILE A 64 -11.88 -13.66 10.73
CA ILE A 64 -10.88 -14.72 10.81
C ILE A 64 -10.87 -15.38 12.20
N SER A 65 -10.76 -16.71 12.23
CA SER A 65 -10.71 -17.47 13.48
C SER A 65 -9.36 -17.34 14.19
N GLU A 66 -9.34 -17.54 15.52
CA GLU A 66 -8.10 -17.51 16.30
C GLU A 66 -7.07 -18.55 15.84
N ALA A 67 -7.54 -19.76 15.51
CA ALA A 67 -6.71 -20.84 15.01
C ALA A 67 -6.08 -20.49 13.64
N GLU A 68 -6.84 -19.81 12.79
CA GLU A 68 -6.35 -19.37 11.49
C GLU A 68 -5.31 -18.23 11.62
N ILE A 69 -5.52 -17.31 12.57
CA ILE A 69 -4.50 -16.29 12.90
C ILE A 69 -3.19 -16.97 13.36
N ASP A 70 -3.26 -17.95 14.27
CA ASP A 70 -2.08 -18.70 14.72
C ASP A 70 -1.40 -19.46 13.57
N ARG A 71 -2.19 -20.07 12.69
CA ARG A 71 -1.69 -20.78 11.50
C ARG A 71 -0.92 -19.84 10.58
N VAL A 72 -1.48 -18.68 10.25
CA VAL A 72 -0.83 -17.70 9.36
C VAL A 72 0.43 -17.11 10.00
N ILE A 73 0.41 -16.75 11.29
CA ILE A 73 1.61 -16.25 11.99
C ILE A 73 2.70 -17.32 12.02
N SER A 74 2.35 -18.56 12.32
CA SER A 74 3.32 -19.68 12.34
C SER A 74 3.92 -19.92 10.95
N ALA A 75 3.09 -19.89 9.90
CA ALA A 75 3.55 -20.00 8.53
C ALA A 75 4.46 -18.82 8.14
N ALA A 76 4.13 -17.60 8.55
CA ALA A 76 4.94 -16.41 8.31
C ALA A 76 6.37 -16.57 8.86
N VAL A 77 6.50 -17.02 10.11
CA VAL A 77 7.79 -17.26 10.76
C VAL A 77 8.57 -18.36 10.05
N GLN A 78 7.93 -19.50 9.76
CA GLN A 78 8.56 -20.63 9.08
C GLN A 78 9.02 -20.29 7.66
N GLY A 79 8.23 -19.49 6.95
CA GLY A 79 8.54 -19.03 5.59
C GLY A 79 9.47 -17.81 5.53
N GLY A 80 9.98 -17.33 6.67
CA GLY A 80 10.92 -16.20 6.73
C GLY A 80 10.32 -14.86 6.33
N ALA A 81 9.01 -14.67 6.48
CA ALA A 81 8.38 -13.38 6.25
C ALA A 81 8.90 -12.32 7.24
N ARG A 82 8.96 -11.08 6.79
CA ARG A 82 9.19 -9.89 7.62
C ARG A 82 7.91 -9.10 7.79
N GLU A 83 7.15 -8.98 6.72
CA GLU A 83 5.90 -8.24 6.68
C GLU A 83 4.70 -9.18 6.87
N VAL A 84 3.74 -8.74 7.68
CA VAL A 84 2.37 -9.26 7.67
C VAL A 84 1.47 -8.16 7.13
N LEU A 85 1.05 -8.32 5.89
CA LEU A 85 0.06 -7.46 5.26
C LEU A 85 -1.32 -7.83 5.82
N MET A 86 -1.78 -7.04 6.79
CA MET A 86 -3.07 -7.24 7.43
C MET A 86 -4.14 -6.47 6.66
N ILE A 87 -5.09 -7.19 6.08
CA ILE A 87 -6.14 -6.57 5.25
C ILE A 87 -7.55 -6.90 5.73
N SER A 88 -8.49 -6.03 5.41
CA SER A 88 -9.92 -6.30 5.57
C SER A 88 -10.77 -5.58 4.53
N GLY A 89 -12.06 -5.93 4.49
CA GLY A 89 -13.07 -5.01 3.98
C GLY A 89 -13.00 -3.66 4.70
N GLU A 90 -13.55 -2.61 4.11
CA GLU A 90 -13.55 -1.29 4.74
C GLU A 90 -14.73 -1.17 5.70
N ARG A 91 -14.50 -0.72 6.94
CA ARG A 91 -15.55 -0.57 7.96
C ARG A 91 -16.35 -1.86 8.22
N PRO A 92 -15.71 -3.04 8.37
CA PRO A 92 -16.45 -4.30 8.54
C PRO A 92 -17.30 -4.29 9.82
N GLY A 93 -16.84 -3.61 10.87
CA GLY A 93 -17.57 -3.46 12.13
C GLY A 93 -18.89 -2.66 12.04
N SER A 94 -19.21 -2.01 10.92
CA SER A 94 -20.54 -1.41 10.71
C SER A 94 -21.59 -2.46 10.30
N MET A 95 -21.16 -3.64 9.86
CA MET A 95 -22.06 -4.73 9.48
C MET A 95 -22.58 -5.43 10.76
N PRO A 96 -23.91 -5.60 10.92
CA PRO A 96 -24.48 -6.09 12.17
C PRO A 96 -23.93 -7.44 12.66
N HIS A 97 -23.69 -8.39 11.76
CA HIS A 97 -23.17 -9.71 12.14
C HIS A 97 -21.71 -9.65 12.58
N ILE A 98 -20.88 -8.80 11.98
CA ILE A 98 -19.50 -8.56 12.43
C ILE A 98 -19.48 -7.90 13.80
N ALA A 99 -20.33 -6.88 14.03
CA ALA A 99 -20.42 -6.21 15.32
C ALA A 99 -20.85 -7.19 16.44
N GLN A 100 -21.79 -8.09 16.16
CA GLN A 100 -22.21 -9.16 17.08
C GLN A 100 -21.06 -10.14 17.33
N GLU A 101 -20.31 -10.51 16.29
CA GLU A 101 -19.18 -11.42 16.42
C GLU A 101 -18.04 -10.84 17.26
N LEU A 102 -17.68 -9.58 17.03
CA LEU A 102 -16.69 -8.84 17.83
C LEU A 102 -17.09 -8.86 19.31
N THR A 103 -18.34 -8.52 19.61
CA THR A 103 -18.90 -8.52 20.97
C THR A 103 -18.79 -9.91 21.60
N ARG A 104 -19.22 -10.96 20.88
CA ARG A 104 -19.16 -12.35 21.34
C ARG A 104 -17.73 -12.82 21.63
N ARG A 105 -16.75 -12.30 20.88
CA ARG A 105 -15.31 -12.58 21.06
C ARG A 105 -14.63 -11.69 22.09
N GLY A 106 -15.35 -10.76 22.72
CA GLY A 106 -14.82 -9.86 23.74
C GLY A 106 -14.01 -8.69 23.21
N TYR A 107 -14.19 -8.32 21.93
CA TYR A 107 -13.59 -7.12 21.35
C TYR A 107 -14.57 -5.94 21.45
N GLN A 108 -14.07 -4.77 21.86
CA GLN A 108 -14.87 -3.53 21.88
C GLN A 108 -15.25 -3.08 20.47
N ASP A 109 -14.31 -3.20 19.53
CA ASP A 109 -14.49 -2.85 18.13
C ASP A 109 -13.48 -3.61 17.25
N PHE A 110 -13.60 -3.43 15.94
CA PHE A 110 -12.72 -4.03 14.96
C PHE A 110 -11.25 -3.63 15.17
N TRP A 111 -11.00 -2.38 15.57
CA TRP A 111 -9.66 -1.87 15.82
C TRP A 111 -8.98 -2.58 16.99
N GLY A 112 -9.73 -2.89 18.05
CA GLY A 112 -9.23 -3.67 19.19
C GLY A 112 -8.83 -5.09 18.82
N MET A 113 -9.53 -5.69 17.86
CA MET A 113 -9.11 -6.97 17.28
C MET A 113 -7.84 -6.82 16.46
N ALA A 114 -7.77 -5.84 15.55
CA ALA A 114 -6.59 -5.60 14.72
C ALA A 114 -5.33 -5.33 15.56
N GLU A 115 -5.43 -4.51 16.62
CA GLU A 115 -4.36 -4.27 17.59
C GLU A 115 -3.85 -5.56 18.24
N ARG A 116 -4.77 -6.43 18.66
CA ARG A 116 -4.43 -7.71 19.30
C ARG A 116 -3.71 -8.65 18.33
N VAL A 117 -4.15 -8.71 17.08
CA VAL A 117 -3.49 -9.53 16.05
C VAL A 117 -2.11 -8.97 15.70
N ALA A 118 -1.99 -7.64 15.57
CA ALA A 118 -0.71 -6.98 15.30
C ALA A 118 0.30 -7.19 16.44
N GLU A 119 -0.15 -7.14 17.70
CA GLU A 119 0.69 -7.45 18.87
C GLU A 119 1.17 -8.92 18.86
N ARG A 120 0.34 -9.87 18.41
CA ARG A 120 0.78 -11.27 18.22
C ARG A 120 1.87 -11.38 17.15
N CYS A 121 1.70 -10.67 16.03
CA CYS A 121 2.70 -10.60 14.97
C CYS A 121 4.02 -10.02 15.51
N ARG A 122 3.97 -8.92 16.26
CA ARG A 122 5.14 -8.29 16.87
C ARG A 122 5.89 -9.23 17.81
N ARG A 123 5.17 -9.96 18.67
CA ARG A 123 5.78 -10.97 19.57
C ARG A 123 6.46 -12.11 18.81
N ALA A 124 5.99 -12.42 17.61
CA ALA A 124 6.61 -13.39 16.72
C ALA A 124 7.78 -12.79 15.89
N GLY A 125 8.12 -11.51 16.07
CA GLY A 125 9.19 -10.83 15.32
C GLY A 125 8.78 -10.37 13.91
N LEU A 126 7.48 -10.27 13.64
CA LEU A 126 6.91 -9.83 12.37
C LEU A 126 6.46 -8.36 12.44
N PHE A 127 6.48 -7.68 11.30
CA PHE A 127 6.14 -6.28 11.16
C PHE A 127 4.78 -6.13 10.48
N ALA A 128 3.80 -5.58 11.20
CA ALA A 128 2.45 -5.42 10.67
C ALA A 128 2.34 -4.18 9.77
N HIS A 129 1.81 -4.39 8.55
CA HIS A 129 1.34 -3.34 7.65
C HIS A 129 -0.19 -3.44 7.50
N GLY A 130 -0.93 -2.38 7.85
CA GLY A 130 -2.40 -2.42 7.84
C GLY A 130 -3.04 -1.80 6.59
N ASN A 131 -3.95 -2.49 5.93
CA ASN A 131 -4.80 -1.94 4.86
C ASN A 131 -6.28 -2.22 5.16
N PHE A 132 -6.94 -1.24 5.78
CA PHE A 132 -8.31 -1.36 6.31
C PHE A 132 -9.31 -0.43 5.61
N GLY A 133 -8.92 0.13 4.46
CA GLY A 133 -9.67 1.18 3.78
C GLY A 133 -9.65 2.52 4.55
N ARG A 134 -10.72 3.31 4.42
CA ARG A 134 -10.77 4.67 4.94
C ARG A 134 -10.89 4.73 6.46
N MET A 135 -9.86 5.28 7.09
CA MET A 135 -9.78 5.52 8.53
C MET A 135 -9.86 7.01 8.88
N THR A 136 -10.30 7.31 10.09
CA THR A 136 -10.22 8.66 10.68
C THR A 136 -8.85 8.88 11.31
N GLU A 137 -8.48 10.14 11.54
CA GLU A 137 -7.22 10.48 12.21
C GLU A 137 -7.10 9.85 13.60
N GLY A 138 -8.17 9.85 14.39
CA GLY A 138 -8.19 9.25 15.72
C GLY A 138 -7.93 7.74 15.69
N GLU A 139 -8.52 7.04 14.72
CA GLU A 139 -8.30 5.60 14.54
C GLU A 139 -6.87 5.29 14.08
N LEU A 140 -6.31 6.11 13.19
CA LEU A 140 -4.92 5.98 12.74
C LEU A 140 -3.94 6.23 13.88
N ARG A 141 -4.18 7.25 14.72
CA ARG A 141 -3.38 7.51 15.93
C ARG A 141 -3.47 6.36 16.92
N ARG A 142 -4.66 5.76 17.07
CA ARG A 142 -4.89 4.60 17.94
C ARG A 142 -4.11 3.38 17.45
N LEU A 143 -4.13 3.08 16.16
CA LEU A 143 -3.45 1.90 15.61
C LEU A 143 -1.94 2.08 15.43
N ARG A 144 -1.44 3.31 15.26
CA ARG A 144 -0.02 3.59 15.00
C ARG A 144 0.96 2.85 15.92
N PRO A 145 0.73 2.66 17.23
CA PRO A 145 1.63 1.88 18.08
C PRO A 145 1.77 0.41 17.69
N ALA A 146 0.75 -0.18 17.05
CA ALA A 146 0.72 -1.60 16.70
C ALA A 146 1.22 -1.90 15.28
N PHE A 147 1.25 -0.90 14.38
CA PHE A 147 1.60 -1.06 12.96
C PHE A 147 2.78 -0.17 12.57
N VAL A 148 3.76 -0.71 11.85
CA VAL A 148 4.91 0.10 11.39
C VAL A 148 4.59 0.95 10.17
N SER A 149 3.56 0.56 9.42
CA SER A 149 3.01 1.33 8.32
C SER A 149 1.56 0.91 8.08
N MET A 150 0.81 1.76 7.40
CA MET A 150 -0.54 1.45 6.94
C MET A 150 -0.72 1.93 5.51
N GLY A 151 -1.79 1.54 4.84
CA GLY A 151 -2.02 1.95 3.47
C GLY A 151 -3.48 1.96 3.05
N MET A 152 -3.75 2.77 2.04
CA MET A 152 -5.00 2.80 1.31
C MET A 152 -4.75 3.41 -0.08
N MET A 153 -5.21 2.73 -1.13
CA MET A 153 -5.16 3.26 -2.49
C MET A 153 -6.03 4.52 -2.62
N LEU A 154 -5.61 5.48 -3.44
CA LEU A 154 -6.52 6.51 -3.95
C LEU A 154 -7.42 5.93 -5.06
N GLU A 155 -6.92 4.92 -5.79
CA GLU A 155 -7.43 4.38 -7.06
C GLU A 155 -7.44 5.44 -8.18
N SER A 156 -8.22 6.50 -7.99
CA SER A 156 -8.47 7.54 -8.98
C SER A 156 -9.08 8.78 -8.30
N VAL A 157 -8.86 9.94 -8.90
CA VAL A 157 -9.58 11.19 -8.55
C VAL A 157 -10.96 11.29 -9.21
N LEU A 158 -11.30 10.36 -10.11
CA LEU A 158 -12.62 10.31 -10.74
C LEU A 158 -13.61 9.56 -9.85
N ASP A 159 -14.78 10.16 -9.66
CA ASP A 159 -15.93 9.46 -9.11
C ASP A 159 -16.67 8.75 -10.24
N GLU A 160 -16.61 7.43 -10.25
CA GLU A 160 -17.32 6.55 -11.19
C GLU A 160 -18.34 5.73 -10.42
N PRO A 161 -19.59 6.21 -10.25
CA PRO A 161 -20.57 5.58 -9.37
C PRO A 161 -20.94 4.15 -9.77
N GLU A 162 -20.88 3.82 -11.06
CA GLU A 162 -21.10 2.45 -11.54
C GLU A 162 -19.97 1.50 -11.12
N MET A 163 -18.73 2.03 -11.05
CA MET A 163 -17.56 1.28 -10.61
C MET A 163 -17.46 1.21 -9.10
N ALA A 164 -17.76 2.28 -8.37
CA ALA A 164 -17.61 2.36 -6.93
C ALA A 164 -18.68 3.27 -6.30
N PRO A 165 -19.91 2.77 -6.13
CA PRO A 165 -21.06 3.61 -5.78
C PRO A 165 -20.87 4.34 -4.45
N GLU A 166 -20.29 3.67 -3.45
CA GLU A 166 -20.15 4.19 -2.09
C GLU A 166 -18.79 4.88 -1.83
N LYS A 167 -17.78 4.66 -2.68
CA LYS A 167 -16.42 5.17 -2.46
C LYS A 167 -16.13 6.39 -3.31
N LYS A 168 -16.24 7.57 -2.70
CA LYS A 168 -15.90 8.84 -3.33
C LYS A 168 -14.41 9.14 -3.25
N ALA A 169 -13.85 9.73 -4.31
CA ALA A 169 -12.47 10.18 -4.40
C ALA A 169 -12.10 11.11 -3.24
N MET A 170 -12.96 12.10 -2.94
CA MET A 170 -12.74 13.02 -1.82
C MET A 170 -12.66 12.29 -0.46
N GLY A 171 -13.45 11.24 -0.27
CA GLY A 171 -13.37 10.43 0.95
C GLY A 171 -12.01 9.73 1.08
N ARG A 172 -11.48 9.17 -0.01
CA ARG A 172 -10.15 8.57 -0.04
C ARG A 172 -9.05 9.59 0.22
N ILE A 173 -9.12 10.77 -0.43
CA ILE A 173 -8.19 11.89 -0.22
C ILE A 173 -8.17 12.29 1.27
N SER A 174 -9.34 12.50 1.90
CA SER A 174 -9.41 12.85 3.32
C SER A 174 -8.86 11.76 4.24
N GLY A 175 -9.00 10.48 3.87
CA GLY A 175 -8.40 9.36 4.63
C GLY A 175 -6.88 9.35 4.56
N ILE A 176 -6.31 9.61 3.37
CA ILE A 176 -4.86 9.73 3.17
C ILE A 176 -4.32 10.95 3.92
N GLU A 177 -5.01 12.09 3.82
CA GLU A 177 -4.70 13.31 4.57
C GLU A 177 -4.69 13.06 6.10
N ALA A 178 -5.66 12.30 6.61
CA ALA A 178 -5.73 11.92 8.02
C ALA A 178 -4.53 11.08 8.46
N ALA A 179 -3.99 10.20 7.59
CA ALA A 179 -2.75 9.47 7.87
C ALA A 179 -1.54 10.40 7.97
N GLY A 180 -1.50 11.43 7.11
CA GLY A 180 -0.52 12.51 7.20
C GLY A 180 -0.54 13.24 8.54
N ARG A 181 -1.72 13.66 9.00
CA ARG A 181 -1.90 14.32 10.31
C ARG A 181 -1.57 13.39 11.49
N ALA A 182 -1.90 12.11 11.37
CA ALA A 182 -1.58 11.09 12.37
C ALA A 182 -0.09 10.67 12.39
N LYS A 183 0.72 11.17 11.44
CA LYS A 183 2.14 10.83 11.29
C LYS A 183 2.36 9.32 11.18
N VAL A 184 1.60 8.68 10.30
CA VAL A 184 1.71 7.25 9.98
C VAL A 184 2.47 7.11 8.65
N PRO A 185 3.54 6.30 8.57
CA PRO A 185 4.14 5.92 7.29
C PRO A 185 3.10 5.23 6.42
N PHE A 186 2.83 5.82 5.25
CA PHE A 186 1.63 5.47 4.50
C PHE A 186 1.93 5.04 3.07
N THR A 187 1.33 3.92 2.67
CA THR A 187 1.31 3.45 1.28
C THR A 187 0.00 3.88 0.63
N SER A 188 0.08 4.57 -0.51
CA SER A 188 -1.08 4.85 -1.34
C SER A 188 -0.77 4.55 -2.80
N GLY A 189 -1.62 4.96 -3.73
CA GLY A 189 -1.42 4.64 -5.14
C GLY A 189 -2.67 4.80 -5.98
N ILE A 190 -2.52 4.47 -7.25
CA ILE A 190 -3.56 4.57 -8.27
C ILE A 190 -3.81 3.20 -8.92
N LEU A 191 -5.05 2.98 -9.32
CA LEU A 191 -5.46 1.82 -10.11
C LEU A 191 -5.42 2.22 -11.58
N VAL A 192 -4.79 1.39 -12.42
CA VAL A 192 -4.65 1.66 -13.86
C VAL A 192 -5.18 0.50 -14.71
N GLY A 193 -5.70 0.79 -15.89
CA GLY A 193 -6.26 -0.20 -16.83
C GLY A 193 -7.71 -0.58 -16.54
N TRP A 194 -8.48 0.26 -15.85
CA TRP A 194 -9.92 0.06 -15.63
C TRP A 194 -10.79 0.95 -16.53
N GLY A 195 -10.19 1.88 -17.28
CA GLY A 195 -10.88 2.74 -18.26
C GLY A 195 -10.49 4.22 -18.15
N GLU A 196 -9.60 4.55 -17.22
CA GLU A 196 -9.11 5.90 -16.97
C GLU A 196 -8.16 6.42 -18.05
N SER A 197 -8.18 7.74 -18.27
CA SER A 197 -7.24 8.41 -19.16
C SER A 197 -5.88 8.67 -18.50
N GLN A 198 -4.83 8.83 -19.29
CA GLN A 198 -3.51 9.26 -18.81
C GLN A 198 -3.57 10.55 -18.00
N SER A 199 -4.39 11.52 -18.43
CA SER A 199 -4.58 12.77 -17.69
C SER A 199 -5.20 12.55 -16.30
N SER A 200 -6.12 11.58 -16.16
CA SER A 200 -6.66 11.20 -14.85
C SER A 200 -5.61 10.57 -13.94
N ARG A 201 -4.75 9.70 -14.49
CA ARG A 201 -3.64 9.08 -13.75
C ARG A 201 -2.69 10.14 -13.21
N LEU A 202 -2.23 11.05 -14.07
CA LEU A 202 -1.34 12.14 -13.69
C LEU A 202 -1.98 13.07 -12.64
N ARG A 203 -3.27 13.43 -12.78
CA ARG A 203 -3.97 14.20 -11.73
C ARG A 203 -4.03 13.46 -10.40
N SER A 204 -4.26 12.15 -10.43
CA SER A 204 -4.31 11.33 -9.21
C SER A 204 -2.96 11.28 -8.50
N LEU A 205 -1.88 11.08 -9.25
CA LEU A 205 -0.51 11.17 -8.73
C LEU A 205 -0.20 12.56 -8.19
N ARG A 206 -0.66 13.63 -8.86
CA ARG A 206 -0.44 15.00 -8.40
C ARG A 206 -1.09 15.26 -7.04
N VAL A 207 -2.33 14.81 -6.83
CA VAL A 207 -3.03 14.92 -5.54
C VAL A 207 -2.25 14.20 -4.43
N LEU A 208 -1.76 12.98 -4.69
CA LEU A 208 -0.93 12.24 -3.73
C LEU A 208 0.37 12.99 -3.41
N ALA A 209 1.03 13.56 -4.42
CA ALA A 209 2.25 14.34 -4.23
C ALA A 209 2.02 15.60 -3.39
N GLU A 210 0.90 16.30 -3.57
CA GLU A 210 0.52 17.49 -2.78
C GLU A 210 0.24 17.13 -1.31
N LEU A 211 -0.41 15.99 -1.05
CA LEU A 211 -0.58 15.46 0.31
C LEU A 211 0.78 15.10 0.93
N HIS A 212 1.68 14.46 0.16
CA HIS A 212 3.02 14.15 0.66
C HIS A 212 3.83 15.41 0.94
N ALA A 213 3.81 16.41 0.06
CA ALA A 213 4.53 17.66 0.27
C ALA A 213 4.06 18.40 1.53
N THR A 214 2.78 18.26 1.90
CA THR A 214 2.22 18.86 3.12
C THR A 214 2.60 18.09 4.37
N TYR A 215 2.55 16.75 4.35
CA TYR A 215 2.62 15.93 5.57
C TYR A 215 3.87 15.05 5.70
N GLY A 216 4.56 14.74 4.60
CA GLY A 216 5.76 13.89 4.54
C GLY A 216 5.51 12.38 4.68
N HIS A 217 4.25 11.96 4.74
CA HIS A 217 3.85 10.62 5.20
C HIS A 217 3.90 9.50 4.16
N LEU A 218 3.73 9.81 2.86
CA LEU A 218 3.82 8.78 1.83
C LEU A 218 5.26 8.22 1.74
N GLN A 219 5.39 6.90 1.90
CA GLN A 219 6.67 6.19 1.76
C GLN A 219 6.86 5.61 0.37
N GLU A 220 5.75 5.21 -0.26
CA GLU A 220 5.70 4.70 -1.62
C GLU A 220 4.36 5.06 -2.26
N ILE A 221 4.34 5.09 -3.59
CA ILE A 221 3.11 4.97 -4.37
C ILE A 221 3.08 3.65 -5.13
N LEU A 222 1.89 3.09 -5.20
CA LEU A 222 1.58 1.91 -5.97
C LEU A 222 0.92 2.29 -7.29
N ILE A 223 1.52 1.92 -8.43
CA ILE A 223 0.84 1.99 -9.73
C ILE A 223 0.34 0.58 -10.04
N GLN A 224 -0.85 0.28 -9.52
CA GLN A 224 -1.42 -1.07 -9.59
C GLN A 224 -2.24 -1.25 -10.86
N ARG A 225 -1.86 -2.23 -11.67
CA ARG A 225 -2.72 -2.65 -12.78
C ARG A 225 -3.96 -3.35 -12.26
N TYR A 226 -5.12 -2.94 -12.77
CA TYR A 226 -6.37 -3.65 -12.58
C TYR A 226 -6.34 -4.98 -13.34
N VAL A 227 -6.53 -6.05 -12.59
CA VAL A 227 -6.65 -7.40 -13.11
C VAL A 227 -7.98 -7.96 -12.61
N PRO A 228 -9.04 -8.00 -13.45
CA PRO A 228 -10.31 -8.56 -13.03
C PRO A 228 -10.15 -10.03 -12.64
N ASN A 229 -10.87 -10.44 -11.61
CA ASN A 229 -10.97 -11.83 -11.18
C ASN A 229 -12.45 -12.27 -11.12
N GLY A 230 -12.73 -13.50 -10.67
CA GLY A 230 -14.10 -14.04 -10.68
C GLY A 230 -15.12 -13.25 -9.84
N GLY A 231 -14.67 -12.44 -8.87
CA GLY A 231 -15.54 -11.57 -8.09
C GLY A 231 -15.71 -10.16 -8.68
N SER A 232 -14.89 -9.78 -9.65
CA SER A 232 -14.96 -8.48 -10.30
C SER A 232 -16.14 -8.40 -11.28
N ARG A 233 -16.87 -7.29 -11.23
CA ARG A 233 -17.95 -6.95 -12.18
C ARG A 233 -17.55 -5.86 -13.18
N TRP A 234 -16.46 -5.15 -12.94
CA TRP A 234 -15.98 -4.10 -13.82
C TRP A 234 -15.09 -4.67 -14.93
N PRO A 235 -15.29 -4.27 -16.20
CA PRO A 235 -14.48 -4.80 -17.30
C PRO A 235 -13.04 -4.31 -17.22
N ALA A 236 -12.08 -5.14 -17.67
CA ALA A 236 -10.73 -4.67 -17.91
C ALA A 236 -10.69 -3.77 -19.15
N SER A 237 -9.82 -2.76 -19.08
CA SER A 237 -9.38 -1.99 -20.24
C SER A 237 -7.89 -2.26 -20.51
N PRO A 238 -7.36 -1.87 -21.68
CA PRO A 238 -5.92 -1.85 -21.88
C PRO A 238 -5.23 -1.05 -20.76
N GLY A 239 -4.22 -1.65 -20.14
CA GLY A 239 -3.37 -0.93 -19.19
C GLY A 239 -2.53 0.14 -19.88
N PRO A 240 -1.85 1.02 -19.12
CA PRO A 240 -0.97 2.03 -19.69
C PRO A 240 0.11 1.40 -20.60
N THR A 241 0.48 2.11 -21.65
CA THR A 241 1.67 1.84 -22.46
C THR A 241 2.94 2.07 -21.64
N LEU A 242 4.09 1.56 -22.11
CA LEU A 242 5.38 1.79 -21.43
C LEU A 242 5.74 3.28 -21.38
N GLU A 243 5.40 4.05 -22.41
CA GLU A 243 5.62 5.50 -22.43
C GLU A 243 4.71 6.20 -21.41
N GLU A 244 3.44 5.83 -21.31
CA GLU A 244 2.54 6.38 -20.28
C GLU A 244 3.02 6.06 -18.86
N TYR A 245 3.57 4.86 -18.62
CA TYR A 245 4.22 4.53 -17.35
C TYR A 245 5.43 5.43 -17.09
N ARG A 246 6.28 5.63 -18.10
CA ARG A 246 7.45 6.50 -18.01
C ARG A 246 7.06 7.94 -17.68
N GLU A 247 6.05 8.48 -18.35
CA GLU A 247 5.49 9.82 -18.05
C GLU A 247 5.02 9.92 -16.60
N MET A 248 4.24 8.94 -16.12
CA MET A 248 3.78 8.90 -14.73
C MET A 248 4.94 8.88 -13.73
N VAL A 249 5.96 8.06 -14.01
CA VAL A 249 7.16 7.94 -13.18
C VAL A 249 7.94 9.25 -13.13
N LEU A 250 8.19 9.87 -14.29
CA LEU A 250 8.92 11.13 -14.38
C LEU A 250 8.19 12.25 -13.64
N ALA A 251 6.87 12.37 -13.85
CA ALA A 251 6.03 13.34 -13.15
C ALA A 251 6.05 13.10 -11.63
N TRP A 252 5.94 11.85 -11.18
CA TRP A 252 6.02 11.52 -9.76
C TRP A 252 7.36 11.90 -9.14
N ARG A 253 8.48 11.57 -9.80
CA ARG A 253 9.83 11.90 -9.34
C ARG A 253 10.04 13.41 -9.22
N GLU A 254 9.43 14.19 -10.12
CA GLU A 254 9.44 15.65 -10.04
C GLU A 254 8.61 16.16 -8.84
N TRP A 255 7.41 15.64 -8.64
CA TRP A 255 6.47 16.16 -7.64
C TRP A 255 6.72 15.67 -6.21
N ALA A 256 7.27 14.47 -6.06
CA ALA A 256 7.49 13.80 -4.77
C ALA A 256 8.87 13.11 -4.74
N PRO A 257 9.97 13.87 -4.84
CA PRO A 257 11.31 13.31 -4.84
C PRO A 257 11.58 12.50 -3.57
N GLY A 258 12.22 11.34 -3.74
CA GLY A 258 12.54 10.42 -2.65
C GLY A 258 11.39 9.51 -2.18
N VAL A 259 10.17 9.64 -2.72
CA VAL A 259 9.10 8.66 -2.49
C VAL A 259 9.18 7.53 -3.52
N ALA A 260 9.20 6.29 -3.05
CA ALA A 260 9.38 5.12 -3.91
C ALA A 260 8.19 4.90 -4.86
N ILE A 261 8.48 4.36 -6.05
CA ILE A 261 7.47 3.89 -7.00
C ILE A 261 7.44 2.36 -6.98
N GLN A 262 6.34 1.80 -6.51
CA GLN A 262 6.08 0.37 -6.51
C GLN A 262 5.23 -0.04 -7.72
N ILE A 263 5.65 -1.10 -8.41
CA ILE A 263 4.87 -1.75 -9.47
C ILE A 263 4.86 -3.26 -9.19
N PRO A 264 3.70 -3.89 -8.88
CA PRO A 264 3.64 -5.31 -8.55
C PRO A 264 3.94 -6.18 -9.78
N PRO A 265 5.00 -7.00 -9.75
CA PRO A 265 5.39 -7.81 -10.90
C PRO A 265 4.40 -8.94 -11.21
N ASN A 266 3.60 -9.39 -10.25
CA ASN A 266 2.56 -10.39 -10.47
C ASN A 266 1.32 -9.82 -11.20
N LEU A 267 1.14 -8.50 -11.20
CA LEU A 267 -0.02 -7.82 -11.82
C LEU A 267 0.33 -7.11 -13.13
N GLU A 268 1.58 -6.67 -13.32
CA GLU A 268 2.03 -6.07 -14.58
C GLU A 268 3.00 -7.02 -15.33
N PRO A 269 2.55 -7.73 -16.38
CA PRO A 269 3.39 -8.70 -17.10
C PRO A 269 4.62 -8.08 -17.78
N ARG A 270 4.65 -6.76 -18.00
CA ARG A 270 5.79 -6.03 -18.59
C ARG A 270 6.71 -5.42 -17.53
N TRP A 271 6.60 -5.82 -16.27
CA TRP A 271 7.37 -5.24 -15.17
C TRP A 271 8.89 -5.25 -15.40
N GLU A 272 9.45 -6.27 -16.09
CA GLU A 272 10.88 -6.31 -16.45
C GLU A 272 11.28 -5.11 -17.33
N SER A 273 10.42 -4.69 -18.26
CA SER A 273 10.64 -3.50 -19.09
C SER A 273 10.48 -2.19 -18.29
N LEU A 274 9.79 -2.25 -17.15
CA LEU A 274 9.61 -1.14 -16.22
C LEU A 274 10.68 -1.08 -15.13
N LEU A 275 11.57 -2.07 -15.05
CA LEU A 275 12.70 -2.09 -14.11
C LEU A 275 13.55 -0.81 -14.13
N PRO A 276 13.80 -0.12 -15.24
CA PRO A 276 14.55 1.14 -15.20
C PRO A 276 13.82 2.27 -14.45
N TRP A 277 12.51 2.14 -14.25
CA TRP A 277 11.60 3.21 -13.83
C TRP A 277 11.02 3.02 -12.42
N LEU A 278 10.85 1.78 -11.96
CA LEU A 278 10.36 1.46 -10.60
C LEU A 278 11.47 1.45 -9.56
N ASP A 279 11.11 1.63 -8.29
CA ASP A 279 12.01 1.54 -7.15
C ASP A 279 11.77 0.27 -6.33
N ASP A 280 10.54 -0.28 -6.37
CA ASP A 280 10.11 -1.35 -5.48
C ASP A 280 9.17 -2.37 -6.16
N LEU A 281 9.30 -3.65 -5.81
CA LEU A 281 8.42 -4.74 -6.31
C LEU A 281 7.25 -5.06 -5.36
N GLY A 282 7.25 -4.51 -4.16
CA GLY A 282 6.24 -4.68 -3.12
C GLY A 282 6.54 -5.81 -2.14
N GLY A 283 5.49 -6.15 -1.37
CA GLY A 283 5.47 -7.34 -0.53
C GLY A 283 5.36 -8.61 -1.38
N ILE A 284 6.47 -9.31 -1.58
CA ILE A 284 6.50 -10.57 -2.32
C ILE A 284 6.17 -11.71 -1.35
N SER A 285 5.13 -12.48 -1.69
CA SER A 285 4.71 -13.63 -0.89
C SER A 285 4.99 -14.95 -1.58
N TRP A 286 5.48 -15.93 -0.83
CA TRP A 286 5.50 -17.33 -1.28
C TRP A 286 4.12 -17.99 -1.14
N ALA A 287 3.21 -17.39 -0.36
CA ALA A 287 1.84 -17.83 -0.20
C ALA A 287 0.96 -17.31 -1.36
N ARG A 288 -0.29 -17.77 -1.39
CA ARG A 288 -1.31 -17.29 -2.33
C ARG A 288 -1.55 -15.80 -2.12
N ASP A 289 -1.69 -15.06 -3.22
CA ASP A 289 -2.20 -13.68 -3.18
C ASP A 289 -3.70 -13.73 -2.88
N GLU A 290 -4.11 -13.23 -1.71
CA GLU A 290 -5.52 -13.30 -1.28
C GLU A 290 -6.42 -12.29 -2.02
N VAL A 291 -5.85 -11.27 -2.68
CA VAL A 291 -6.62 -10.30 -3.47
C VAL A 291 -6.71 -10.74 -4.93
N ASN A 292 -5.62 -11.27 -5.48
CA ASN A 292 -5.50 -11.72 -6.88
C ASN A 292 -5.03 -13.17 -6.96
N PRO A 293 -5.85 -14.15 -6.55
CA PRO A 293 -5.40 -15.53 -6.39
C PRO A 293 -4.99 -16.24 -7.68
N ALA A 294 -5.43 -15.73 -8.83
CA ALA A 294 -5.02 -16.21 -10.15
C ALA A 294 -3.70 -15.60 -10.65
N ARG A 295 -3.04 -14.76 -9.84
CA ARG A 295 -1.79 -14.04 -10.15
C ARG A 295 -0.75 -14.28 -9.05
N PRO A 296 -0.25 -15.52 -8.93
CA PRO A 296 0.75 -15.85 -7.92
C PRO A 296 2.05 -15.09 -8.17
N TRP A 297 2.80 -14.87 -7.10
CA TRP A 297 4.15 -14.36 -7.17
C TRP A 297 5.09 -15.42 -7.78
N ALA A 298 6.11 -14.95 -8.50
CA ALA A 298 7.23 -15.80 -8.88
C ALA A 298 8.16 -16.03 -7.67
N ASN A 299 9.08 -16.98 -7.79
CA ASN A 299 10.12 -17.16 -6.78
C ASN A 299 11.08 -15.94 -6.74
N LEU A 300 11.73 -15.72 -5.60
CA LEU A 300 12.65 -14.59 -5.44
C LEU A 300 13.83 -14.65 -6.42
N GLU A 301 14.35 -15.84 -6.73
CA GLU A 301 15.46 -16.03 -7.67
C GLU A 301 15.13 -15.48 -9.08
N HIS A 302 13.87 -15.59 -9.52
CA HIS A 302 13.42 -15.01 -10.78
C HIS A 302 13.56 -13.48 -10.77
N TYR A 303 13.10 -12.83 -9.69
CA TYR A 303 13.20 -11.39 -9.53
C TYR A 303 14.65 -10.92 -9.41
N GLU A 304 15.48 -11.64 -8.64
CA GLU A 304 16.92 -11.36 -8.51
C GLU A 304 17.63 -11.41 -9.86
N LYS A 305 17.39 -12.48 -10.65
CA LYS A 305 17.98 -12.63 -11.99
C LYS A 305 17.53 -11.52 -12.94
N ALA A 306 16.26 -11.13 -12.90
CA ALA A 306 15.74 -10.06 -13.74
C ALA A 306 16.35 -8.69 -13.38
N CYS A 307 16.42 -8.36 -12.08
CA CYS A 307 17.11 -7.16 -11.63
C CYS A 307 18.60 -7.17 -12.06
N ALA A 308 19.29 -8.30 -11.90
CA ALA A 308 20.69 -8.44 -12.27
C ALA A 308 20.93 -8.27 -13.78
N ARG A 309 20.04 -8.82 -14.63
CA ARG A 309 20.08 -8.58 -16.09
C ARG A 309 19.93 -7.09 -16.44
N ALA A 310 19.16 -6.35 -15.64
CA ALA A 310 19.01 -4.90 -15.77
C ALA A 310 20.13 -4.09 -15.07
N GLY A 311 21.18 -4.75 -14.56
CA GLY A 311 22.30 -4.09 -13.86
C GLY A 311 21.99 -3.64 -12.42
N ARG A 312 20.83 -4.02 -11.87
CA ARG A 312 20.36 -3.59 -10.54
C ARG A 312 20.41 -4.74 -9.54
N LYS A 313 20.65 -4.43 -8.27
CA LYS A 313 20.52 -5.39 -7.17
C LYS A 313 19.08 -5.40 -6.64
N LEU A 314 18.58 -6.58 -6.28
CA LEU A 314 17.35 -6.71 -5.51
C LEU A 314 17.71 -6.76 -4.01
N ILE A 315 17.13 -5.89 -3.20
CA ILE A 315 17.45 -5.76 -1.77
C ILE A 315 16.16 -5.87 -0.93
N GLU A 316 16.23 -6.67 0.13
CA GLU A 316 15.13 -6.80 1.09
C GLU A 316 15.00 -5.55 1.96
N ARG A 317 13.76 -5.12 2.21
CA ARG A 317 13.39 -4.03 3.13
C ARG A 317 12.30 -4.47 4.11
N LEU A 318 12.11 -3.68 5.15
CA LEU A 318 10.92 -3.74 6.01
C LEU A 318 9.70 -3.09 5.32
N PRO A 319 8.48 -3.34 5.82
CA PRO A 319 7.27 -2.66 5.34
C PRO A 319 7.22 -1.15 5.65
N VAL A 320 8.17 -0.64 6.43
CA VAL A 320 8.40 0.79 6.65
C VAL A 320 9.75 1.17 6.06
N TYR A 321 9.81 2.22 5.25
CA TYR A 321 11.05 2.64 4.61
C TYR A 321 12.00 3.34 5.60
N ALA A 322 13.31 3.27 5.34
CA ALA A 322 14.35 3.86 6.20
C ALA A 322 14.11 5.35 6.51
N ARG A 323 13.53 6.10 5.58
CA ARG A 323 13.20 7.52 5.76
C ARG A 323 12.18 7.79 6.89
N HIS A 324 11.41 6.78 7.28
CA HIS A 324 10.38 6.85 8.30
C HIS A 324 10.76 6.10 9.59
N GLN A 325 12.05 5.79 9.81
CA GLN A 325 12.51 5.02 10.98
C GLN A 325 12.66 5.84 12.29
N SER A 326 12.23 7.10 12.31
CA SER A 326 12.36 7.98 13.47
C SER A 326 11.16 7.89 14.41
N ALA A 327 11.33 8.37 15.65
CA ALA A 327 10.23 8.44 16.64
C ALA A 327 9.11 9.42 16.25
N GLU A 328 9.32 10.27 15.23
CA GLU A 328 8.24 11.09 14.66
C GLU A 328 7.18 10.19 14.01
N TRP A 329 7.61 9.12 13.36
CA TRP A 329 6.79 8.26 12.51
C TRP A 329 6.41 6.94 13.17
N LEU A 330 7.34 6.37 13.93
CA LEU A 330 7.16 5.09 14.59
C LEU A 330 6.91 5.27 16.08
N ASP A 331 6.21 4.32 16.67
CA ASP A 331 6.14 4.17 18.12
C ASP A 331 7.48 3.65 18.67
N PRO A 332 7.88 4.04 19.91
CA PRO A 332 9.14 3.60 20.51
C PRO A 332 9.38 2.09 20.50
N ASN A 333 8.32 1.28 20.51
CA ASN A 333 8.44 -0.18 20.42
C ASN A 333 9.02 -0.68 19.07
N TRP A 334 8.99 0.12 18.00
CA TRP A 334 9.47 -0.23 16.66
C TRP A 334 10.78 0.46 16.27
N VAL A 335 11.04 1.68 16.78
CA VAL A 335 12.17 2.53 16.34
C VAL A 335 13.50 1.78 16.36
N ARG A 336 13.83 1.13 17.47
CA ARG A 336 15.11 0.44 17.63
C ARG A 336 15.29 -0.70 16.61
N VAL A 337 14.30 -1.59 16.53
CA VAL A 337 14.41 -2.79 15.67
C VAL A 337 14.41 -2.42 14.18
N VAL A 338 13.69 -1.37 13.79
CA VAL A 338 13.71 -0.87 12.40
C VAL A 338 15.07 -0.25 12.05
N ARG A 339 15.64 0.57 12.94
CA ARG A 339 16.98 1.17 12.72
C ARG A 339 18.07 0.12 12.61
N GLU A 340 18.09 -0.83 13.54
CA GLU A 340 19.08 -1.92 13.53
C GLU A 340 19.01 -2.75 12.24
N PHE A 341 17.83 -2.93 11.65
CA PHE A 341 17.69 -3.60 10.36
C PHE A 341 18.39 -2.81 9.24
N TYR A 342 18.10 -1.51 9.15
CA TYR A 342 18.64 -0.68 8.06
C TYR A 342 20.14 -0.38 8.21
N GLU A 343 20.64 -0.26 9.44
CA GLU A 343 22.08 -0.13 9.72
C GLU A 343 22.84 -1.39 9.28
N LYS A 344 22.30 -2.58 9.55
CA LYS A 344 22.88 -3.86 9.10
C LYS A 344 22.81 -4.05 7.60
N ALA A 345 21.77 -3.53 6.95
CA ALA A 345 21.61 -3.63 5.50
C ALA A 345 22.53 -2.65 4.73
N ALA A 346 22.99 -1.59 5.39
CA ALA A 346 23.89 -0.59 4.82
C ALA A 346 25.39 -0.92 5.01
N ALA A 347 25.71 -1.75 6.01
CA ALA A 347 27.05 -2.29 6.25
C ALA A 347 27.35 -3.47 5.30
#